data_AF-A0A0E3QIT9-F1
#
_entry.id   AF-A0A0E3QIT9-F1
#
_cell.length_a   1.000
_cell.length_b   1.000
_cell.length_c   1.000
_cell.angle_alpha   90.00
_cell.angle_beta   90.00
_cell.angle_gamma   90.00
#
_symmetry.space_group_name_H-M   'P 1'
#
loop_
_entity.id
_entity.type
_entity.pdbx_description
1 polymer ?
#
loop_
_entity_poly.entity_id
_entity_poly.type
_entity_poly.pdbx_seq_one_letter_code
_entity_poly.pdbx_strand_id
1 'polypeptide(L)' 'MILKLNKGAVKGYNESIRLSTELRDNNNKTFLEYILKEKEEHVDWLEVQLDQIKQIGIHTYLAQQIYG' A
#
# COMPACT_ATOMS: atom_id res chain seq x y z
N MET A 1 8.18 -6.26 7.87
CA MET A 1 9.12 -5.90 6.77
C MET A 1 8.38 -5.40 5.54
N ILE A 2 7.43 -6.15 4.97
CA ILE A 2 6.69 -5.80 3.74
C ILE A 2 5.86 -4.51 3.87
N LEU A 3 5.10 -4.31 4.96
CA LEU A 3 4.34 -3.07 5.20
C LEU A 3 5.26 -1.83 5.20
N LYS A 4 6.44 -1.93 5.83
CA LYS A 4 7.44 -0.85 5.86
C LYS A 4 7.95 -0.52 4.45
N LEU A 5 8.17 -1.53 3.61
CA LEU A 5 8.57 -1.34 2.21
C LEU A 5 7.47 -0.62 1.42
N ASN A 6 6.21 -1.03 1.56
CA ASN A 6 5.09 -0.39 0.86
C ASN A 6 4.90 1.06 1.31
N LYS A 7 4.97 1.36 2.61
CA LYS A 7 4.97 2.75 3.11
C LYS A 7 6.13 3.58 2.57
N GLY A 8 7.31 2.96 2.40
CA GLY A 8 8.46 3.60 1.75
C GLY A 8 8.19 3.90 0.27
N ALA A 9 7.59 2.96 -0.46
CA ALA A 9 7.21 3.13 -1.85
C ALA A 9 6.18 4.26 -2.03
N VAL A 10 5.15 4.32 -1.19
CA VAL A 10 4.15 5.42 -1.18
C VAL A 10 4.83 6.78 -1.08
N LYS A 11 5.83 6.93 -0.19
CA LYS A 11 6.61 8.18 -0.09
C LYS A 11 7.39 8.48 -1.38
N GLY A 12 8.03 7.47 -1.97
CA GLY A 12 8.77 7.62 -3.23
C GLY A 12 7.88 8.01 -4.42
N TYR A 13 6.68 7.43 -4.50
CA TYR A 13 5.72 7.78 -5.55
C TYR A 13 5.17 9.19 -5.38
N ASN A 14 4.81 9.60 -4.16
CA ASN A 14 4.39 10.97 -3.88
C ASN A 14 5.47 12.00 -4.28
N GLU A 15 6.74 11.71 -3.98
CA GLU A 15 7.85 12.59 -4.38
C GLU A 15 8.03 12.62 -5.90
N SER A 16 7.89 11.48 -6.57
CA SER A 16 7.95 11.40 -8.03
C SER A 16 6.80 12.17 -8.69
N ILE A 17 5.59 12.09 -8.13
CA ILE A 17 4.40 12.84 -8.59
C ILE A 17 4.61 14.34 -8.42
N ARG A 18 5.20 14.78 -7.30
CA ARG A 18 5.58 16.18 -7.07
C ARG A 18 6.51 16.66 -8.18
N LEU A 19 7.57 15.91 -8.47
CA LEU A 19 8.53 16.24 -9.53
C LEU A 19 7.88 16.27 -10.92
N SER A 20 7.07 15.26 -11.28
CA SER A 20 6.34 15.25 -12.55
C SER A 20 5.41 16.45 -12.68
N THR A 21 4.79 16.91 -11.59
CA THR A 21 3.96 18.10 -11.57
C THR A 21 4.78 19.37 -11.83
N GLU A 22 5.93 19.51 -11.18
CA GLU A 22 6.84 20.66 -11.36
C GLU A 22 7.38 20.76 -12.79
N LEU A 23 7.68 19.61 -13.41
CA LEU A 23 8.17 19.51 -14.78
C LEU A 23 7.04 19.53 -15.84
N ARG A 24 5.77 19.62 -15.42
CA ARG A 24 4.58 19.53 -16.28
C ARG A 24 4.52 18.24 -17.11
N ASP A 25 5.09 17.15 -16.60
CA ASP A 25 5.06 15.82 -17.19
C ASP A 25 3.77 15.08 -16.77
N ASN A 26 2.66 15.47 -17.38
CA ASN A 26 1.32 14.98 -17.02
C ASN A 26 1.12 13.49 -17.30
N ASN A 27 1.80 12.95 -18.33
CA ASN A 27 1.67 11.53 -18.69
C ASN A 27 2.29 10.65 -17.61
N ASN A 28 3.53 10.96 -17.19
CA ASN A 28 4.16 10.21 -16.10
C ASN A 28 3.44 10.44 -14.77
N LYS A 29 2.99 11.67 -14.49
CA LYS A 29 2.17 11.95 -13.29
C LYS A 29 0.98 11.01 -13.21
N THR A 30 0.17 10.92 -14.27
CA THR A 30 -1.04 10.08 -14.30
C THR A 30 -0.70 8.60 -14.08
N PHE A 31 0.38 8.12 -14.70
CA PHE A 31 0.84 6.74 -14.52
C PHE A 31 1.32 6.47 -13.07
N LEU A 32 2.04 7.41 -12.47
CA LEU A 32 2.52 7.31 -11.10
C LEU A 32 1.36 7.36 -10.08
N GLU A 33 0.34 8.18 -10.32
CA GLU A 33 -0.88 8.23 -9.50
C GLU A 33 -1.65 6.89 -9.52
N TYR A 34 -1.73 6.23 -10.68
CA TYR A 34 -2.30 4.88 -10.78
C TYR A 34 -1.54 3.89 -9.89
N ILE A 35 -0.20 3.87 -9.97
CA ILE A 35 0.61 2.96 -9.15
C ILE A 35 0.51 3.30 -7.67
N LEU A 36 0.51 4.59 -7.31
CA LEU A 36 0.36 5.06 -5.93
C LEU A 36 -0.92 4.50 -5.32
N LYS A 37 -2.04 4.59 -6.05
CA LYS A 37 -3.32 4.06 -5.59
C LYS A 37 -3.24 2.56 -5.29
N GLU A 38 -2.67 1.75 -6.18
CA GLU A 38 -2.49 0.31 -5.92
C GLU A 38 -1.60 0.06 -4.68
N LYS A 39 -0.61 0.91 -4.41
CA LYS A 39 0.24 0.79 -3.20
C LYS A 39 -0.51 1.16 -1.93
N GLU A 40 -1.36 2.18 -1.96
CA GLU A 40 -2.19 2.58 -0.83
C GLU A 40 -3.21 1.48 -0.50
N GLU A 41 -3.88 0.91 -1.50
CA GLU A 41 -4.78 -0.24 -1.32
C GLU A 41 -4.07 -1.46 -0.71
N HIS A 42 -2.82 -1.73 -1.12
CA HIS A 42 -2.02 -2.79 -0.50
C HIS A 42 -1.60 -2.47 0.94
N VAL A 43 -1.29 -1.21 1.27
CA VAL A 43 -0.99 -0.79 2.65
C VAL A 43 -2.21 -1.00 3.52
N ASP A 44 -3.37 -0.51 3.09
CA ASP A 44 -4.63 -0.62 3.82
C ASP A 44 -4.98 -2.09 4.07
N TRP A 45 -4.88 -2.94 3.05
CA TRP A 45 -5.13 -4.37 3.20
C TRP A 45 -4.22 -5.01 4.25
N LEU A 46 -2.91 -4.75 4.20
CA LEU A 46 -1.95 -5.28 5.17
C LEU A 46 -2.21 -4.79 6.59
N GLU A 47 -2.62 -3.53 6.76
CA GLU A 47 -2.96 -2.97 8.07
C GLU A 47 -4.20 -3.63 8.64
N VAL A 48 -5.23 -3.88 7.82
CA VAL A 48 -6.42 -4.64 8.23
C VAL A 48 -6.04 -6.05 8.66
N GLN A 49 -5.16 -6.75 7.93
CA GLN A 49 -4.74 -8.10 8.31
C GLN A 49 -4.02 -8.10 9.67
N LEU A 50 -3.12 -7.15 9.90
CA LEU A 50 -2.40 -7.03 11.17
C LEU A 50 -3.33 -6.69 12.33
N ASP A 51 -4.30 -5.83 12.10
CA ASP A 51 -5.30 -5.49 13.13
C ASP A 51 -6.19 -6.70 13.46
N GLN A 52 -6.64 -7.44 12.45
CA GLN A 52 -7.36 -8.70 12.67
C GLN A 52 -6.54 -9.68 13.52
N ILE A 53 -5.28 -9.94 13.16
CA ILE A 53 -4.39 -10.82 13.95
C ILE A 53 -4.28 -10.35 15.40
N LYS A 54 -4.18 -9.03 15.62
CA LYS A 54 -4.10 -8.45 16.95
C LYS A 54 -5.39 -8.64 17.75
N GLN A 55 -6.55 -8.55 17.11
CA GLN A 55 -7.86 -8.65 17.77
C GLN A 55 -8.25 -10.10 18.10
N ILE A 56 -8.10 -11.03 17.15
CA ILE A 56 -8.61 -12.42 17.30
C ILE A 56 -7.52 -13.45 17.60
N GLY A 57 -6.25 -13.04 17.56
CA GLY A 57 -5.10 -13.91 17.74
C GLY A 57 -4.73 -14.66 16.45
N ILE A 58 -3.43 -14.98 16.31
CA ILE A 58 -2.88 -15.57 15.09
C ILE A 58 -3.49 -16.95 14.75
N HIS A 59 -3.80 -17.77 15.74
CA HIS A 59 -4.38 -19.10 15.51
C HIS A 59 -5.79 -19.00 14.89
N THR A 60 -6.64 -18.13 15.44
CA THR A 60 -8.00 -17.89 14.92
C THR A 60 -7.96 -17.28 13.53
N TYR A 61 -7.06 -16.31 13.31
CA TYR A 61 -6.85 -15.70 12.00
C TYR A 61 -6.45 -16.74 10.95
N LEU A 62 -5.45 -17.58 11.23
CA LEU A 62 -5.00 -18.63 10.30
C LEU A 62 -6.09 -19.67 10.01
N ALA A 63 -6.93 -20.01 11.01
CA ALA A 63 -8.05 -20.92 10.79
C ALA A 63 -9.08 -20.37 9.78
N GLN A 64 -9.30 -19.04 9.75
CA GLN A 64 -10.17 -18.40 8.77
C GLN A 64 -9.57 -18.42 7.35
N GLN A 65 -8.24 -18.38 7.22
CA GLN A 65 -7.56 -18.38 5.91
C GLN A 65 -7.57 -19.75 5.21
N ILE A 66 -7.87 -20.85 5.91
CA ILE A 66 -7.97 -22.19 5.31
C ILE A 66 -9.23 -22.32 4.44
N TYR A 67 -10.29 -21.58 4.78
CA TYR A 67 -11.61 -21.67 4.14
C TYR A 67 -11.98 -20.43 3.32
N GLY A 68 -11.08 -19.45 3.23
CA GLY A 68 -11.26 -18.18 2.51
C GLY A 68 -10.86 -18.25 1.04
#